data_AF-A0A1V5ANB7-F1
#
_entry.id   AF-A0A1V5ANB7-F1
#
_cell.length_a   1.000
_cell.length_b   1.000
_cell.length_c   1.000
_cell.angle_alpha   90.00
_cell.angle_beta   90.00
_cell.angle_gamma   90.00
#
_symmetry.space_group_name_H-M   'P 1'
#
loop_
_entity.id
_entity.type
_entity.pdbx_description
1 polymer ?
#
loop_
_entity_poly.entity_id
_entity_poly.type
_entity_poly.pdbx_seq_one_letter_code
_entity_poly.pdbx_strand_id
1 'polypeptide(L)'
;MEILCRKIAPGCASGPALATKEPISFLGNVDPNTGVVVDPAHDLFGQCIAGNVLIFPGGKGSTVGSYVIYQLKKRGLAPAAMINLRSEPIVAVGAIISGIPLVDGVPEGMMQIKSGTWIEVDADHGLIRI
;
A
#
# COMPACT_ATOMS: atom_id res chain seq x y z
N MET A 1 -15.23 1.77 -12.32
CA MET A 1 -14.25 2.31 -13.28
C MET A 1 -13.05 1.37 -13.33
N GLU A 2 -12.44 1.19 -14.49
CA GLU A 2 -11.25 0.33 -14.67
C GLU A 2 -10.02 1.18 -15.01
N ILE A 3 -8.89 0.92 -14.35
CA ILE A 3 -7.62 1.63 -14.54
C ILE A 3 -6.53 0.60 -14.84
N LEU A 4 -5.81 0.80 -15.94
CA LEU A 4 -4.61 0.01 -16.25
C LEU A 4 -3.44 0.44 -15.37
N CYS A 5 -2.66 -0.53 -14.92
CA CYS A 5 -1.48 -0.31 -14.08
C CYS A 5 -0.37 -1.31 -14.41
N ARG A 6 0.84 -1.03 -13.94
CA ARG A 6 1.98 -1.93 -14.06
C ARG A 6 2.08 -2.81 -12.82
N LYS A 7 2.21 -4.12 -13.03
CA LYS A 7 2.45 -5.10 -11.97
C LYS A 7 3.85 -4.93 -11.36
N ILE A 8 3.91 -4.92 -10.03
CA ILE A 8 5.16 -4.98 -9.26
C ILE A 8 5.24 -6.27 -8.43
N ALA A 9 4.17 -6.60 -7.69
CA ALA A 9 4.02 -7.86 -6.97
C ALA A 9 2.69 -8.53 -7.38
N PRO A 10 2.68 -9.85 -7.65
CA PRO A 10 1.52 -10.56 -8.18
C PRO A 10 0.40 -10.74 -7.14
N GLY A 11 -0.74 -11.25 -7.62
CA GLY A 11 -1.91 -11.59 -6.83
C GLY A 11 -3.07 -10.61 -6.96
N CYS A 12 -4.19 -10.99 -6.34
CA CYS A 12 -5.43 -10.21 -6.36
C CYS A 12 -5.93 -10.00 -4.93
N ALA A 13 -6.37 -8.78 -4.62
CA ALA A 13 -7.01 -8.48 -3.35
C ALA A 13 -7.94 -7.28 -3.49
N SER A 14 -8.88 -7.16 -2.57
CA SER A 14 -9.83 -6.05 -2.50
C SER A 14 -10.03 -5.58 -1.07
N GLY A 15 -10.47 -4.33 -0.93
CA GLY A 15 -10.71 -3.74 0.37
C GLY A 15 -11.05 -2.25 0.29
N PRO A 16 -11.37 -1.64 1.43
CA PRO A 16 -11.59 -0.20 1.51
C PRO A 16 -10.30 0.57 1.21
N ALA A 17 -10.42 1.65 0.45
CA ALA A 17 -9.32 2.53 0.12
C ALA A 17 -8.85 3.30 1.37
N LEU A 18 -7.54 3.34 1.55
CA LEU A 18 -6.87 4.27 2.46
C LEU A 18 -5.81 5.02 1.65
N ALA A 19 -6.10 6.27 1.28
CA ALA A 19 -5.29 7.05 0.36
C ALA A 19 -4.60 8.22 1.07
N THR A 20 -3.38 8.50 0.64
CA THR A 20 -2.56 9.63 1.10
C THR A 20 -1.83 10.28 -0.07
N LYS A 21 -1.55 11.58 0.03
CA LYS A 21 -0.66 12.31 -0.89
C LYS A 21 0.79 12.31 -0.42
N GLU A 22 1.06 11.78 0.77
CA GLU A 22 2.38 11.74 1.39
C GLU A 22 3.01 10.35 1.19
N PRO A 23 4.33 10.29 0.97
CA PRO A 23 5.02 9.02 0.86
C PRO A 23 5.13 8.34 2.23
N ILE A 24 4.94 7.02 2.26
CA ILE A 24 4.97 6.24 3.51
C ILE A 24 6.35 5.63 3.73
N SER A 25 6.91 5.84 4.93
CA SER A 25 8.02 5.05 5.46
C SER A 25 7.49 3.95 6.37
N PHE A 26 7.47 2.71 5.89
CA PHE A 26 7.11 1.57 6.75
C PHE A 26 8.05 1.45 7.96
N LEU A 27 9.28 1.93 7.83
CA LEU A 27 10.16 2.14 8.97
C LEU A 27 9.86 3.49 9.63
N GLY A 28 9.12 3.48 10.73
CA GLY A 28 8.89 4.66 11.56
C GLY A 28 7.54 5.36 11.39
N ASN A 29 6.88 5.29 10.21
CA ASN A 29 5.52 5.79 10.09
C ASN A 29 4.47 4.77 10.51
N VAL A 30 4.76 3.46 10.47
CA VAL A 30 3.80 2.40 10.81
C VAL A 30 4.31 1.60 12.01
N ASP A 31 3.47 1.42 13.02
CA ASP A 31 3.77 0.50 14.12
C ASP A 31 3.56 -0.96 13.68
N PRO A 32 4.61 -1.80 13.68
CA PRO A 32 4.52 -3.19 13.24
C PRO A 32 3.70 -4.10 14.15
N ASN A 33 3.31 -3.64 15.35
CA ASN A 33 2.50 -4.38 16.30
C ASN A 33 1.01 -4.11 16.17
N THR A 34 0.63 -2.98 15.57
CA THR A 34 -0.77 -2.55 15.48
C THR A 34 -1.24 -2.28 14.05
N GLY A 35 -0.31 -2.06 13.11
CA GLY A 35 -0.62 -1.63 11.74
C GLY A 35 -1.09 -0.16 11.67
N VAL A 36 -0.99 0.59 12.77
CA VAL A 36 -1.42 1.98 12.85
C VAL A 36 -0.30 2.90 12.37
N VAL A 37 -0.65 3.95 11.64
CA VAL A 37 0.27 5.03 11.29
C VAL A 37 0.50 5.91 12.53
N VAL A 38 1.75 6.00 12.99
CA VAL A 38 2.14 6.60 14.28
C VAL A 38 2.89 7.92 14.14
N ASP A 39 3.18 8.39 12.93
CA ASP A 39 3.81 9.70 12.71
C ASP A 39 2.75 10.82 12.77
N PRO A 40 2.77 11.71 13.79
CA PRO A 40 1.78 12.78 13.93
C PRO A 40 1.82 13.82 12.81
N ALA A 41 2.92 13.88 12.05
CA ALA A 41 3.05 14.78 10.91
C ALA A 41 2.42 14.20 9.63
N HIS A 42 2.07 12.90 9.62
CA HIS A 42 1.51 12.24 8.44
C HIS A 42 -0.02 12.36 8.41
N ASP A 43 -0.59 12.59 7.23
CA ASP A 43 -2.05 12.72 7.05
C ASP A 43 -2.88 11.49 7.47
N LEU A 44 -2.28 10.30 7.48
CA LEU A 44 -2.89 9.05 7.93
C LEU A 44 -2.71 8.78 9.43
N PHE A 45 -2.15 9.71 10.21
CA PHE A 45 -1.92 9.51 11.63
C PHE A 45 -3.15 8.94 12.37
N GLY A 46 -2.94 7.86 13.12
CA GLY A 46 -3.99 7.15 13.86
C GLY A 46 -4.85 6.18 13.02
N GLN A 47 -4.67 6.12 11.70
CA GLN A 47 -5.36 5.17 10.83
C GLN A 47 -4.63 3.82 10.80
N CYS A 48 -5.39 2.73 10.73
CA CYS A 48 -4.84 1.37 10.58
C CYS A 48 -4.82 0.95 9.11
N ILE A 49 -3.67 0.47 8.63
CA ILE A 49 -3.52 0.03 7.24
C ILE A 49 -4.01 -1.41 7.01
N ALA A 50 -4.21 -2.18 8.09
CA ALA A 50 -4.55 -3.60 8.00
C ALA A 50 -5.84 -3.81 7.19
N GLY A 51 -5.79 -4.71 6.19
CA GLY A 51 -6.94 -5.05 5.35
C GLY A 51 -7.41 -3.97 4.38
N ASN A 52 -6.82 -2.77 4.39
CA ASN A 52 -7.14 -1.71 3.43
C ASN A 52 -6.37 -1.89 2.12
N VAL A 53 -6.89 -1.32 1.03
CA VAL A 53 -6.10 -1.03 -0.17
C VAL A 53 -5.37 0.29 0.08
N LEU A 54 -4.07 0.20 0.35
CA LEU A 54 -3.25 1.35 0.72
C LEU A 54 -2.72 2.06 -0.53
N ILE A 55 -3.04 3.34 -0.68
CA ILE A 55 -2.77 4.14 -1.88
C ILE A 55 -1.87 5.31 -1.49
N PHE A 56 -0.66 5.35 -2.03
CA PHE A 56 0.34 6.35 -1.65
C PHE A 56 1.32 6.60 -2.81
N PRO A 57 1.99 7.76 -2.92
CA PRO A 57 2.81 8.09 -4.08
C PRO A 57 3.96 7.10 -4.32
N GLY A 58 4.60 6.67 -3.23
CA GLY A 58 5.71 5.73 -3.21
C GLY A 58 6.30 5.65 -1.79
N GLY A 59 7.20 4.70 -1.57
CA GLY A 59 7.91 4.57 -0.29
C GLY A 59 8.89 5.71 -0.05
N LYS A 60 9.13 6.04 1.23
CA LYS A 60 10.20 6.95 1.67
C LYS A 60 11.08 6.19 2.67
N GLY A 61 12.37 5.98 2.38
CA GLY A 61 13.33 5.47 3.39
C GLY A 61 13.90 4.06 3.14
N SER A 62 14.91 3.73 3.95
CA SER A 62 15.97 2.73 3.66
C SER A 62 15.66 1.28 3.99
N THR A 63 16.26 0.39 3.19
CA THR A 63 16.69 -1.03 3.36
C THR A 63 15.86 -1.99 4.24
N VAL A 64 15.40 -1.59 5.42
CA VAL A 64 14.70 -2.42 6.41
C VAL A 64 13.17 -2.35 6.28
N GLY A 65 12.62 -1.35 5.58
CA GLY A 65 11.16 -1.20 5.41
C GLY A 65 10.46 -2.45 4.83
N SER A 66 11.16 -3.22 3.99
CA SER A 66 10.67 -4.48 3.45
C SER A 66 10.37 -5.54 4.52
N TYR A 67 11.21 -5.63 5.56
CA TYR A 67 11.00 -6.53 6.69
C TYR A 67 9.85 -6.10 7.59
N VAL A 68 9.58 -4.79 7.69
CA VAL A 68 8.42 -4.30 8.42
C VAL A 68 7.12 -4.70 7.72
N ILE A 69 7.06 -4.57 6.39
CA ILE A 69 5.92 -5.07 5.59
C ILE A 69 5.72 -6.57 5.81
N TYR A 70 6.81 -7.35 5.81
CA TYR A 70 6.75 -8.79 6.08
C TYR A 70 6.27 -9.12 7.50
N GLN A 71 6.74 -8.40 8.51
CA GLN A 71 6.29 -8.55 9.89
C GLN A 71 4.80 -8.24 10.03
N LEU A 72 4.31 -7.17 9.40
CA LEU A 72 2.89 -6.81 9.37
C LEU A 72 2.07 -7.95 8.75
N LYS A 73 2.52 -8.52 7.62
CA LYS A 73 1.84 -9.66 6.98
C LYS A 73 1.76 -10.87 7.90
N LYS A 74 2.88 -11.25 8.53
CA LYS A 74 2.94 -12.38 9.47
C LYS A 74 2.00 -12.22 10.66
N ARG A 75 1.65 -10.99 11.00
CA ARG A 75 0.74 -10.66 12.11
C ARG A 75 -0.71 -10.42 11.69
N GLY A 76 -1.02 -10.51 10.39
CA GLY A 76 -2.35 -10.18 9.88
C GLY A 76 -2.68 -8.68 9.92
N LEU A 77 -1.65 -7.82 9.96
CA LEU A 77 -1.75 -6.36 10.07
C LEU A 77 -1.35 -5.64 8.76
N ALA A 78 -1.04 -6.40 7.72
CA ALA A 78 -0.68 -5.84 6.42
C ALA A 78 -1.90 -5.28 5.67
N PRO A 79 -1.70 -4.32 4.75
CA PRO A 79 -2.73 -3.95 3.80
C PRO A 79 -3.13 -5.15 2.92
N ALA A 80 -4.35 -5.13 2.41
CA ALA A 80 -4.85 -6.13 1.47
C ALA A 80 -4.10 -6.05 0.13
N ALA A 81 -3.90 -4.82 -0.37
CA ALA A 81 -3.08 -4.50 -1.54
C ALA A 81 -2.45 -3.12 -1.39
N MET A 82 -1.46 -2.82 -2.24
CA MET A 82 -0.82 -1.50 -2.31
C MET A 82 -0.87 -0.95 -3.74
N ILE A 83 -1.07 0.36 -3.86
CA ILE A 83 -1.08 1.09 -5.13
C ILE A 83 -0.12 2.28 -5.01
N ASN A 84 0.85 2.38 -5.93
CA ASN A 84 1.78 3.51 -6.00
C ASN A 84 1.66 4.31 -7.29
N LEU A 85 2.04 5.58 -7.26
CA LEU A 85 2.33 6.31 -8.51
C LEU A 85 3.58 5.72 -9.15
N ARG A 86 4.62 5.53 -8.33
CA ARG A 86 5.86 4.87 -8.71
C ARG A 86 6.39 4.07 -7.54
N SER A 87 6.45 2.76 -7.70
CA SER A 87 7.00 1.89 -6.68
C SER A 87 8.52 2.09 -6.59
N GLU A 88 9.04 1.94 -5.38
CA GLU A 88 10.47 1.90 -5.10
C GLU A 88 10.89 0.48 -4.66
N PRO A 89 12.18 0.11 -4.78
CA PRO A 89 12.63 -1.27 -4.56
C PRO A 89 12.31 -1.86 -3.18
N ILE A 90 12.32 -1.08 -2.10
CA ILE A 90 12.10 -1.58 -0.73
C ILE A 90 10.64 -1.98 -0.51
N VAL A 91 9.68 -1.12 -0.90
CA VAL A 91 8.25 -1.46 -0.91
C VAL A 91 7.98 -2.63 -1.85
N ALA A 92 8.61 -2.66 -3.04
CA ALA A 92 8.47 -3.76 -3.98
C ALA A 92 8.94 -5.10 -3.38
N VAL A 93 10.14 -5.14 -2.80
CA VAL A 93 10.66 -6.33 -2.13
C VAL A 93 9.76 -6.75 -0.98
N GLY A 94 9.34 -5.80 -0.13
CA GLY A 94 8.44 -6.05 0.98
C GLY A 94 7.11 -6.67 0.54
N ALA A 95 6.51 -6.14 -0.54
CA ALA A 95 5.28 -6.67 -1.12
C ALA A 95 5.46 -8.10 -1.65
N ILE A 96 6.52 -8.33 -2.43
CA ILE A 96 6.83 -9.62 -3.05
C ILE A 96 7.03 -10.71 -1.99
N ILE A 97 7.91 -10.49 -1.01
CA ILE A 97 8.19 -11.51 0.03
C ILE A 97 7.00 -11.73 0.96
N SER A 98 6.07 -10.78 1.04
CA SER A 98 4.87 -10.85 1.87
C SER A 98 3.64 -11.38 1.12
N GLY A 99 3.73 -11.61 -0.20
CA GLY A 99 2.57 -11.95 -1.01
C GLY A 99 1.44 -10.93 -0.88
N ILE A 100 1.80 -9.64 -0.94
CA ILE A 100 0.85 -8.53 -0.99
C ILE A 100 0.85 -8.01 -2.44
N PRO A 101 -0.30 -7.98 -3.12
CA PRO A 101 -0.41 -7.39 -4.45
C PRO A 101 0.05 -5.93 -4.43
N LEU A 102 0.91 -5.57 -5.37
CA LEU A 102 1.41 -4.21 -5.54
C LEU A 102 1.46 -3.85 -7.01
N VAL A 103 0.89 -2.70 -7.33
CA VAL A 103 0.87 -2.13 -8.68
C VAL A 103 1.33 -0.68 -8.65
N ASP A 104 1.86 -0.19 -9.77
CA ASP A 104 2.21 1.22 -9.94
C ASP A 104 1.88 1.78 -11.33
N GLY A 105 2.26 3.03 -11.60
CA GLY A 105 2.00 3.69 -12.87
C GLY A 105 0.55 4.15 -13.04
N VAL A 106 -0.13 4.44 -11.92
CA VAL A 106 -1.51 4.92 -11.91
C VAL A 106 -1.59 6.45 -12.01
N PRO A 107 -2.73 7.03 -12.42
CA PRO A 107 -2.92 8.48 -12.42
C PRO A 107 -2.84 9.10 -11.02
N GLU A 108 -2.33 10.33 -10.91
CA GLU A 108 -2.24 11.08 -9.63
C GLU A 108 -3.60 11.22 -8.92
N GLY A 109 -4.70 11.22 -9.68
CA GLY A 109 -6.06 11.22 -9.14
C GLY A 109 -6.35 10.07 -8.15
N MET A 110 -5.61 8.96 -8.22
CA MET A 110 -5.75 7.84 -7.27
C MET A 110 -5.47 8.25 -5.82
N MET A 111 -4.57 9.22 -5.60
CA MET A 111 -4.24 9.73 -4.26
C MET A 111 -5.37 10.57 -3.64
N GLN A 112 -6.43 10.83 -4.41
CA GLN A 112 -7.61 11.62 -4.00
C GLN A 112 -8.87 10.75 -3.87
N ILE A 113 -8.74 9.43 -3.99
CA ILE A 113 -9.85 8.53 -3.75
C ILE A 113 -10.35 8.71 -2.32
N LYS A 114 -11.67 8.82 -2.20
CA LYS A 114 -12.33 8.92 -0.91
C LYS A 114 -12.05 7.67 -0.07
N SER A 115 -11.56 7.85 1.15
CA SER A 115 -11.34 6.73 2.08
C SER A 115 -12.61 5.90 2.26
N GLY A 116 -12.44 4.57 2.32
CA GLY A 116 -13.55 3.62 2.40
C GLY A 116 -14.18 3.24 1.05
N THR A 117 -13.77 3.87 -0.06
CA THR A 117 -14.17 3.41 -1.41
C THR A 117 -13.66 1.98 -1.62
N TRP A 118 -14.52 1.08 -2.05
CA TRP A 118 -14.11 -0.30 -2.30
C TRP A 118 -13.24 -0.37 -3.56
N ILE A 119 -12.05 -0.95 -3.45
CA ILE A 119 -11.14 -1.13 -4.57
C ILE A 119 -10.78 -2.60 -4.71
N GLU A 120 -10.75 -3.08 -5.94
CA GLU A 120 -10.16 -4.35 -6.32
C GLU A 120 -8.86 -4.10 -7.08
N VAL A 121 -7.79 -4.79 -6.67
CA VAL A 121 -6.48 -4.77 -7.32
C VAL A 121 -6.22 -6.16 -7.86
N ASP A 122 -6.20 -6.27 -9.18
CA ASP A 122 -5.78 -7.46 -9.92
C ASP A 122 -4.39 -7.20 -10.50
N ALA A 123 -3.35 -7.46 -9.70
CA ALA A 123 -1.99 -7.20 -10.12
C ALA A 123 -1.56 -8.16 -11.23
N ASP A 124 -2.12 -9.38 -11.27
CA ASP A 124 -1.77 -10.40 -12.26
C ASP A 124 -2.15 -9.97 -13.69
N HIS A 125 -3.29 -9.28 -13.84
CA HIS A 125 -3.76 -8.71 -15.10
C HIS A 125 -3.45 -7.21 -15.26
N GLY A 126 -2.83 -6.57 -14.26
CA GLY A 126 -2.45 -5.15 -14.32
C GLY A 126 -3.67 -4.22 -14.34
N LEU A 127 -4.66 -4.51 -13.49
CA LEU A 127 -5.93 -3.79 -13.47
C LEU A 127 -6.36 -3.39 -12.05
N ILE A 128 -6.92 -2.20 -11.93
CA ILE A 128 -7.59 -1.71 -10.71
C ILE A 128 -9.06 -1.43 -11.05
N ARG A 129 -9.98 -1.88 -10.20
CA ARG A 129 -11.42 -1.60 -10.30
C ARG A 129 -11.89 -0.81 -9.08
N ILE A 130 -12.67 0.24 -9.34
CA ILE A 130 -13.27 1.16 -8.35
C ILE A 130 -14.78 1.19 -8.54
#